data_AF-A0A089M8L0-F1
#
_entry.id   AF-A0A089M8L0-F1
#
_cell.length_a   1.000
_cell.length_b   1.000
_cell.length_c   1.000
_cell.angle_alpha   90.00
_cell.angle_beta   90.00
_cell.angle_gamma   90.00
#
_symmetry.space_group_name_H-M   'P 1'
#
loop_
_entity.id
_entity.type
_entity.pdbx_description
1 polymer ?
#
loop_
_entity_poly.entity_id
_entity_poly.type
_entity_poly.pdbx_seq_one_letter_code
_entity_poly.pdbx_strand_id
1 'polypeptide(L)'
;MIIYEDKLSTRTFPLLQQLLPIHVQRHIVEVLDTNSTSHFYCKVEDNTPNVNVFLIEHNPKESYTTCHCYAYDRIGEDYLYNNMAVEHVQAIAKFISQLTLL
;
A
#
# COMPACT_ATOMS: atom_id res chain seq x y z
N MET A 1 5.05 -14.18 0.04
CA MET A 1 5.39 -14.29 -1.41
C MET A 1 4.97 -13.01 -2.11
N ILE A 2 5.83 -12.40 -2.93
CA ILE A 2 5.44 -11.21 -3.73
C ILE A 2 4.54 -11.68 -4.88
N ILE A 3 3.36 -11.09 -5.01
CA ILE A 3 2.37 -11.42 -6.05
C ILE A 3 2.29 -10.33 -7.13
N TYR A 4 2.64 -9.09 -6.77
CA TYR A 4 2.68 -7.95 -7.68
C TYR A 4 3.66 -6.90 -7.14
N GLU A 5 4.42 -6.27 -8.03
CA GLU A 5 5.30 -5.13 -7.72
C GLU A 5 5.54 -4.31 -8.98
N ASP A 6 4.76 -3.24 -9.18
CA ASP A 6 4.91 -2.35 -10.34
C ASP A 6 4.13 -1.02 -10.13
N LYS A 7 4.27 -0.09 -11.07
CA LYS A 7 3.45 1.11 -11.18
C LYS A 7 1.97 0.73 -11.30
N LEU A 8 1.14 1.33 -10.45
CA LEU A 8 -0.30 1.11 -10.45
C LEU A 8 -1.01 2.21 -11.22
N SER A 9 -2.02 1.83 -11.99
CA SER A 9 -2.95 2.73 -12.64
C SER A 9 -4.37 2.18 -12.49
N THR A 10 -5.37 3.02 -12.67
CA THR A 10 -6.79 2.59 -12.71
C THR A 10 -7.05 1.50 -13.75
N ARG A 11 -6.22 1.40 -14.80
CA ARG A 11 -6.31 0.34 -15.82
C ARG A 11 -5.72 -0.99 -15.37
N THR A 12 -4.68 -0.97 -14.53
CA THR A 12 -4.00 -2.19 -14.04
C THR A 12 -4.58 -2.69 -12.73
N PHE A 13 -5.27 -1.83 -11.97
CA PHE A 13 -5.91 -2.19 -10.70
C PHE A 13 -6.91 -3.37 -10.76
N PRO A 14 -7.72 -3.56 -11.83
CA PRO A 14 -8.60 -4.73 -11.93
C PRO A 14 -7.89 -6.08 -11.83
N LEU A 15 -6.59 -6.15 -12.17
CA LEU A 15 -5.78 -7.38 -12.00
C LEU A 15 -5.55 -7.71 -10.52
N LEU A 16 -5.52 -6.69 -9.65
CA LEU A 16 -5.33 -6.83 -8.21
C LEU A 16 -6.65 -7.01 -7.46
N GLN A 17 -7.78 -6.58 -8.05
CA GLN A 17 -9.10 -6.70 -7.44
C GLN A 17 -9.44 -8.14 -7.06
N GLN A 18 -9.06 -9.12 -7.89
CA GLN A 18 -9.33 -10.53 -7.62
C GLN A 18 -8.59 -11.08 -6.39
N LEU A 19 -7.54 -10.39 -5.94
CA LEU A 19 -6.69 -10.82 -4.82
C LEU A 19 -7.08 -10.18 -3.49
N LEU A 20 -7.98 -9.19 -3.52
CA LEU A 20 -8.32 -8.35 -2.38
C LEU A 20 -9.83 -8.38 -2.12
N PRO A 21 -10.30 -8.22 -0.87
CA PRO A 21 -11.72 -8.11 -0.59
C PRO A 21 -12.28 -6.77 -1.12
N ILE A 22 -13.58 -6.74 -1.43
CA ILE A 22 -14.25 -5.58 -2.04
C ILE A 22 -14.02 -4.28 -1.25
N HIS A 23 -13.97 -4.34 0.08
CA HIS A 23 -13.77 -3.16 0.93
C HIS A 23 -12.37 -2.55 0.78
N VAL A 24 -11.33 -3.38 0.73
CA VAL A 24 -9.96 -2.93 0.46
C VAL A 24 -9.87 -2.39 -0.96
N GLN A 25 -10.52 -3.06 -1.92
CA GLN A 25 -10.53 -2.60 -3.31
C GLN A 25 -11.11 -1.18 -3.45
N ARG A 26 -12.26 -0.93 -2.82
CA ARG A 26 -12.93 0.39 -2.86
C ARG A 26 -12.05 1.48 -2.28
N HIS A 27 -11.44 1.23 -1.13
CA HIS A 27 -10.57 2.22 -0.50
C HIS A 27 -9.33 2.53 -1.36
N ILE A 28 -8.73 1.52 -2.02
CA ILE A 28 -7.62 1.77 -2.95
C ILE A 28 -8.09 2.62 -4.15
N VAL A 29 -9.26 2.34 -4.73
CA VAL A 29 -9.82 3.15 -5.82
C VAL A 29 -10.05 4.59 -5.38
N GLU A 30 -10.61 4.82 -4.19
CA GLU A 30 -10.80 6.15 -3.64
C GLU A 30 -9.46 6.92 -3.54
N VAL A 31 -8.39 6.26 -3.09
CA VAL A 31 -7.05 6.86 -3.05
C VAL A 31 -6.54 7.20 -4.46
N LEU A 32 -6.70 6.28 -5.43
CA LEU A 32 -6.28 6.50 -6.83
C LEU A 32 -7.03 7.65 -7.49
N ASP A 33 -8.33 7.77 -7.22
CA ASP A 33 -9.21 8.76 -7.85
C ASP A 33 -9.10 10.16 -7.21
N THR A 34 -8.70 10.24 -5.93
CA THR A 34 -8.56 11.51 -5.22
C THR A 34 -7.48 12.40 -5.81
N ASN A 35 -6.40 11.82 -6.37
CA ASN A 35 -5.28 12.62 -6.86
C ASN A 35 -4.81 12.22 -8.27
N SER A 36 -5.45 12.82 -9.27
CA SER A 36 -5.14 12.60 -10.70
C SER A 36 -3.72 13.05 -11.12
N THR A 37 -3.02 13.83 -10.28
CA THR A 37 -1.64 14.25 -10.53
C THR A 37 -0.59 13.35 -9.88
N SER A 38 -1.02 12.41 -9.05
CA SER A 38 -0.15 11.47 -8.36
C SER A 38 0.23 10.29 -9.26
N HIS A 39 1.45 9.80 -9.07
CA HIS A 39 1.90 8.52 -9.58
C HIS A 39 1.82 7.48 -8.46
N PHE A 40 1.29 6.31 -8.78
CA PHE A 40 1.12 5.24 -7.81
C PHE A 40 2.03 4.05 -8.12
N TYR A 41 2.63 3.48 -7.09
CA TYR A 41 3.41 2.24 -7.15
C TYR A 41 2.85 1.27 -6.13
N CYS A 42 2.62 0.03 -6.53
CA CYS A 42 1.96 -0.95 -5.67
C CYS A 42 2.82 -2.20 -5.55
N LYS A 43 2.91 -2.71 -4.32
CA LYS A 43 3.46 -4.01 -4.00
C LYS A 43 2.41 -4.80 -3.22
N VAL A 44 2.17 -6.04 -3.64
CA VAL A 44 1.28 -6.97 -2.94
C VAL A 44 2.08 -8.18 -2.48
N GLU A 45 1.96 -8.50 -1.20
CA GLU A 45 2.59 -9.65 -0.58
C GLU A 45 1.53 -10.59 0.00
N ASP A 46 1.55 -11.86 -0.42
CA ASP A 46 0.77 -12.93 0.19
C ASP A 46 1.59 -13.64 1.27
N ASN A 47 1.26 -13.39 2.53
CA ASN A 47 1.83 -14.09 3.68
C ASN A 47 0.69 -14.77 4.42
N THR A 48 0.10 -15.78 3.75
CA THR A 48 -1.08 -16.54 4.20
C THR A 48 -1.04 -16.81 5.72
N PRO A 49 -2.11 -16.46 6.47
CA PRO A 49 -3.42 -16.03 5.98
C PRO A 49 -3.49 -14.58 5.47
N ASN A 50 -2.49 -13.76 5.77
CA ASN A 50 -2.54 -12.31 5.53
C ASN A 50 -2.15 -11.91 4.10
N VAL A 51 -2.80 -10.88 3.57
CA VAL A 51 -2.36 -10.16 2.36
C VAL A 51 -2.00 -8.74 2.74
N ASN A 52 -0.78 -8.34 2.44
CA ASN A 52 -0.34 -6.96 2.63
C ASN A 52 -0.30 -6.24 1.28
N VAL A 53 -0.85 -5.04 1.23
CA VAL A 53 -0.74 -4.14 0.08
C VAL A 53 -0.02 -2.88 0.52
N PHE A 54 1.06 -2.56 -0.17
CA PHE A 54 1.81 -1.33 -0.01
C PHE A 54 1.61 -0.48 -1.25
N LEU A 55 0.99 0.67 -1.10
CA LEU A 55 0.73 1.61 -2.17
C LEU A 55 1.48 2.91 -1.88
N ILE A 56 2.44 3.25 -2.73
CA ILE A 56 3.16 4.51 -2.68
C ILE A 56 2.47 5.50 -3.61
N GLU A 57 1.96 6.58 -3.04
CA GLU A 57 1.48 7.74 -3.75
C GLU A 57 2.60 8.78 -3.83
N HIS A 58 2.99 9.18 -5.04
CA HIS A 58 3.96 10.24 -5.26
C HIS A 58 3.33 11.36 -6.08
N ASN A 59 3.16 12.54 -5.48
CA ASN A 59 2.66 13.72 -6.15
C ASN A 59 3.81 14.71 -6.44
N PRO A 60 4.32 14.79 -7.68
CA PRO A 60 5.41 15.69 -8.01
C PRO A 60 4.99 17.17 -8.02
N LYS A 61 3.70 17.47 -8.17
CA LYS A 61 3.18 18.85 -8.22
C LYS A 61 3.09 19.47 -6.83
N GLU A 62 2.62 18.70 -5.87
CA GLU A 62 2.50 19.09 -4.46
C GLU A 62 3.72 18.69 -3.62
N SER A 63 4.70 18.03 -4.26
CA SER A 63 5.99 17.65 -3.68
C SER A 63 5.87 16.79 -2.41
N TYR A 64 4.93 15.84 -2.40
CA TYR A 64 4.79 14.87 -1.31
C TYR A 64 4.87 13.43 -1.81
N THR A 65 5.23 12.53 -0.89
CA THR A 65 5.14 11.08 -1.10
C THR A 65 4.54 10.43 0.14
N THR A 66 3.46 9.68 -0.04
CA THR A 66 2.71 8.99 1.03
C THR A 66 2.74 7.49 0.80
N CYS A 67 2.99 6.74 1.87
CA CYS A 67 2.88 5.29 1.88
C CYS A 67 1.53 4.90 2.51
N HIS A 68 0.73 4.13 1.78
CA HIS A 68 -0.51 3.52 2.24
C HIS A 68 -0.27 2.03 2.45
N CYS A 69 -0.56 1.55 3.66
CA CYS A 69 -0.38 0.16 4.05
C CYS A 69 -1.74 -0.45 4.38
N TYR A 70 -2.06 -1.54 3.71
CA TYR A 70 -3.23 -2.37 3.98
C TYR A 70 -2.75 -3.74 4.44
N ALA A 71 -3.27 -4.23 5.56
CA ALA A 71 -3.03 -5.58 6.04
C ALA A 71 -4.39 -6.28 6.18
N TYR A 72 -4.69 -7.17 5.24
CA TYR A 72 -5.95 -7.92 5.19
C TYR A 72 -5.78 -9.31 5.78
N ASP A 73 -6.62 -9.67 6.76
CA ASP A 73 -6.71 -11.02 7.30
C ASP A 73 -7.85 -11.79 6.64
N ARG A 74 -7.51 -12.92 5.98
CA ARG A 74 -8.49 -13.81 5.35
C ARG A 74 -9.34 -14.59 6.34
N ILE A 75 -8.91 -14.71 7.60
CA ILE A 75 -9.64 -15.46 8.63
C ILE A 75 -10.70 -14.55 9.26
N GLY A 76 -10.29 -13.37 9.73
CA GLY A 76 -11.20 -12.37 10.30
C GLY A 76 -12.08 -11.66 9.26
N GLU A 77 -11.70 -11.74 7.98
CA GLU A 77 -12.29 -10.97 6.87
C GLU A 77 -12.25 -9.45 7.09
N ASP A 78 -11.31 -8.96 7.90
CA ASP A 78 -11.08 -7.56 8.20
C ASP A 78 -9.72 -7.07 7.67
N TYR A 79 -9.55 -5.75 7.65
CA TYR A 79 -8.26 -5.16 7.26
C TYR A 79 -7.90 -3.97 8.14
N LEU A 80 -6.60 -3.85 8.39
CA LEU A 80 -6.01 -2.65 8.96
C LEU A 80 -5.53 -1.75 7.83
N TYR A 81 -5.73 -0.44 8.02
CA TYR A 81 -5.21 0.58 7.13
C TYR A 81 -4.45 1.62 7.92
N ASN A 82 -3.29 2.00 7.39
CA ASN A 82 -2.54 3.13 7.90
C ASN A 82 -1.85 3.84 6.74
N ASN A 83 -1.65 5.14 6.88
CA ASN A 83 -0.81 5.90 5.94
C ASN A 83 0.17 6.79 6.68
N MET A 84 1.27 7.08 6.01
CA MET A 84 2.29 7.99 6.54
C MET A 84 3.15 8.55 5.42
N ALA A 85 3.65 9.77 5.63
CA ALA A 85 4.63 10.39 4.74
C ALA A 85 5.91 9.53 4.68
N VAL A 86 6.56 9.49 3.52
CA VAL A 86 7.73 8.64 3.28
C VAL A 86 8.89 8.97 4.24
N GLU A 87 9.01 10.22 4.66
CA GLU A 87 10.01 10.69 5.60
C GLU A 87 9.84 10.05 6.98
N HIS A 88 8.59 9.84 7.41
CA HIS A 88 8.27 9.13 8.65
C HIS A 88 8.59 7.64 8.52
N VAL A 89 8.27 7.01 7.38
CA VAL A 89 8.65 5.61 7.10
C VAL A 89 10.17 5.45 7.20
N GLN A 90 10.93 6.33 6.57
CA GLN A 90 12.40 6.31 6.58
C GLN A 90 12.96 6.55 7.98
N ALA A 91 12.41 7.49 8.73
CA ALA A 91 12.82 7.76 10.11
C ALA A 91 12.59 6.53 11.01
N ILE A 92 11.44 5.88 10.89
CA ILE A 92 11.11 4.65 11.62
C ILE A 92 12.04 3.51 11.20
N ALA A 93 12.24 3.28 9.90
CA ALA A 93 13.13 2.23 9.40
C ALA A 93 14.57 2.43 9.90
N LYS A 94 15.05 3.68 9.87
CA LYS A 94 16.37 4.04 10.42
C LYS A 94 16.43 3.77 11.92
N PHE A 95 15.42 4.19 12.68
CA PHE A 95 15.36 3.93 14.12
C PHE A 95 15.39 2.43 14.42
N ILE A 96 14.54 1.63 13.76
CA ILE A 96 14.51 0.17 13.91
C ILE A 96 15.87 -0.45 13.58
N SER A 97 16.55 0.00 12.52
CA SER A 97 17.87 -0.54 12.14
C SER A 97 18.98 -0.30 13.17
N GLN A 98 18.78 0.66 14.08
CA GLN A 98 19.70 0.97 15.18
C GLN A 98 19.36 0.21 16.46
N LEU A 99 18.13 -0.32 16.56
CA LEU A 99 17.76 -1.17 17.67
C LEU A 99 18.36 -2.56 17.41
N THR A 100 19.15 -3.07 18.35
CA THR A 100 19.57 -4.47 18.36
C THR A 100 18.39 -5.35 18.73
N LEU A 101 17.41 -5.45 17.83
CA LEU A 101 16.19 -6.24 18.02
C LEU A 101 16.32 -7.69 17.54
N LEU A 102 17.50 -8.08 17.07
CA LEU A 102 17.91 -9.47 16.81
C LEU A 102 19.38 -9.64 17.15
#